data_AF-A0A2M9MDJ2-F1
#
_entry.id   AF-A0A2M9MDJ2-F1
#
_cell.length_a   1.000
_cell.length_b   1.000
_cell.length_c   1.000
_cell.angle_alpha   90.00
_cell.angle_beta   90.00
_cell.angle_gamma   90.00
#
_symmetry.space_group_name_H-M   'P 1'
#
loop_
_entity.id
_entity.type
_entity.pdbx_description
1 polymer ?
#
loop_
_entity_poly.entity_id
_entity_poly.type
_entity_poly.pdbx_seq_one_letter_code
_entity_poly.pdbx_strand_id
1 'polypeptide(L)'
;MLLVSRDAELDAVLARRRIAAHLGELRPVTVPTADPPTTAPDHGEPVQVALVCDEPAAAGQLLGRGIPVVHLRSGHRPEPSADAAPADAPPPGALCRVHRPGWLPGPRPPAGGARSTGALAPARPARDRTRSGTLLLLSLWGVPADRADAYAAEVLRPLVRAAVRRTGGCEVVADTRTAAVRDALGGLPGVRIGRAADAGVDPDALHARADVFLASPTLGALTLAQARRAPLVFLPPLGAAQEDLAERVARAVPVPVADDPDDPAPWVPPGGPAAGPWHGLDPAADDLRGAQRVARTLRQLCLAPL
;
A
#
# COMPACT_ATOMS: atom_id res chain seq x y z
N MET A 1 13.53 -9.90 15.32
CA MET A 1 12.49 -8.86 15.16
C MET A 1 11.27 -9.50 14.52
N LEU A 2 10.07 -9.11 14.95
CA LEU A 2 8.81 -9.63 14.41
C LEU A 2 8.14 -8.57 13.51
N LEU A 3 7.71 -8.95 12.31
CA LEU A 3 6.94 -8.11 11.41
C LEU A 3 5.55 -8.69 11.23
N VAL A 4 4.54 -7.94 11.66
CA VAL A 4 3.12 -8.28 11.52
C VAL A 4 2.47 -7.23 10.63
N SER A 5 1.68 -7.68 9.66
CA SER A 5 0.79 -6.82 8.87
C SER A 5 -0.59 -7.41 8.84
N ARG A 6 -1.59 -6.55 8.67
CA ARG A 6 -2.91 -6.95 8.20
C ARG A 6 -2.82 -7.36 6.73
N ASP A 7 -2.72 -8.66 6.44
CA ASP A 7 -2.51 -9.16 5.07
C ASP A 7 -3.71 -8.99 4.14
N ALA A 8 -4.83 -8.51 4.68
CA ALA A 8 -6.01 -8.13 3.92
C ALA A 8 -6.01 -6.64 3.50
N GLU A 9 -5.09 -5.82 4.01
CA GLU A 9 -5.01 -4.39 3.65
C GLU A 9 -3.76 -4.14 2.80
N LEU A 10 -3.96 -3.68 1.56
CA LEU A 10 -2.88 -3.50 0.59
C LEU A 10 -1.74 -2.63 1.13
N ASP A 11 -2.08 -1.48 1.72
CA ASP A 11 -1.09 -0.53 2.23
C ASP A 11 -0.26 -1.14 3.37
N ALA A 12 -0.85 -2.00 4.21
CA ALA A 12 -0.15 -2.67 5.31
C ALA A 12 0.88 -3.66 4.80
N VAL A 13 0.54 -4.43 3.76
CA VAL A 13 1.46 -5.36 3.09
C VAL A 13 2.61 -4.60 2.43
N LEU A 14 2.32 -3.54 1.69
CA LEU A 14 3.33 -2.73 1.01
C LEU A 14 4.25 -2.04 2.02
N ALA A 15 3.69 -1.45 3.08
CA ALA A 15 4.46 -0.81 4.14
C ALA A 15 5.42 -1.80 4.81
N ARG A 16 4.93 -2.96 5.24
CA ARG A 16 5.76 -4.01 5.85
C ARG A 16 6.92 -4.39 4.93
N ARG A 17 6.66 -4.66 3.65
CA ARG A 17 7.68 -5.08 2.68
C ARG A 17 8.75 -4.01 2.46
N ARG A 18 8.33 -2.76 2.27
CA ARG A 18 9.25 -1.64 2.04
C ARG A 18 10.12 -1.36 3.26
N ILE A 19 9.56 -1.47 4.46
CA ILE A 19 10.31 -1.33 5.72
C ILE A 19 11.26 -2.51 5.90
N ALA A 20 10.80 -3.73 5.65
CA ALA A 20 11.61 -4.95 5.74
C ALA A 20 12.84 -4.90 4.82
N ALA A 21 12.70 -4.35 3.62
CA ALA A 21 13.81 -4.17 2.68
C ALA A 21 14.93 -3.26 3.21
N HIS A 22 14.65 -2.45 4.23
CA HIS A 22 15.64 -1.62 4.91
C HIS A 22 16.17 -2.22 6.22
N LEU A 23 15.74 -3.41 6.65
CA LEU A 23 16.22 -3.99 7.91
C LEU A 23 17.61 -4.66 7.78
N GLY A 24 18.09 -4.92 6.57
CA GLY A 24 19.44 -5.43 6.33
C GLY A 24 19.63 -6.84 6.88
N GLU A 25 20.70 -7.06 7.64
CA GLU A 25 21.07 -8.36 8.22
C GLU A 25 20.16 -8.83 9.37
N LEU A 26 19.29 -7.95 9.89
CA LEU A 26 18.32 -8.35 10.90
C LEU A 26 17.28 -9.27 10.28
N ARG A 27 17.31 -10.55 10.67
CA ARG A 27 16.34 -11.56 10.21
C ARG A 27 14.95 -11.21 10.73
N PRO A 28 14.02 -10.73 9.88
CA PRO A 28 12.66 -10.49 10.30
C PRO A 28 11.89 -11.81 10.24
N VAL A 29 11.23 -12.17 11.34
CA VAL A 29 10.20 -13.21 11.29
C VAL A 29 8.92 -12.54 10.82
N THR A 30 8.34 -13.04 9.74
CA THR A 30 7.01 -12.61 9.27
C THR A 30 6.00 -13.65 9.72
N VAL A 31 4.98 -13.23 10.47
CA VAL A 31 3.89 -14.11 10.91
C VAL A 31 2.60 -13.65 10.21
N PRO A 32 1.94 -14.51 9.42
CA PRO A 32 0.62 -14.23 8.87
C PRO A 32 -0.39 -14.03 10.02
N THR A 33 -1.35 -13.12 9.84
CA THR A 33 -2.35 -12.81 10.87
C THR A 33 -3.30 -13.97 11.19
N ALA A 34 -3.37 -14.97 10.31
CA ALA A 34 -4.24 -16.15 10.45
C ALA A 34 -3.79 -17.11 11.56
N ASP A 35 -2.51 -17.06 11.93
CA ASP A 35 -1.99 -17.81 13.07
C ASP A 35 -1.83 -16.85 14.26
N PRO A 36 -2.42 -17.16 15.43
CA PRO A 36 -2.11 -16.40 16.63
C PRO A 36 -0.58 -16.43 16.83
N PRO A 37 0.05 -15.34 17.32
CA PRO A 37 1.48 -15.29 17.59
C PRO A 37 1.90 -16.22 18.75
N THR A 38 1.12 -17.26 19.06
CA THR A 38 1.30 -18.24 20.13
C THR A 38 2.46 -19.20 19.90
N THR A 39 2.86 -19.45 18.65
CA THR A 39 4.12 -20.12 18.38
C THR A 39 5.21 -19.06 18.34
N ALA A 40 5.99 -18.99 19.43
CA ALA A 40 7.32 -18.41 19.36
C ALA A 40 8.02 -18.99 18.12
N PRO A 41 8.82 -18.20 17.37
CA PRO A 41 9.57 -18.76 16.26
C PRO A 41 10.31 -20.01 16.75
N ASP A 42 10.22 -21.11 15.98
CA ASP A 42 10.86 -22.41 16.24
C ASP A 42 12.41 -22.34 16.34
N HIS A 43 12.96 -21.13 16.29
CA HIS A 43 14.37 -20.80 16.46
C HIS A 43 14.46 -19.93 17.70
N GLY A 44 15.00 -20.49 18.79
CA GLY A 44 14.98 -19.97 20.17
C GLY A 44 15.63 -18.62 20.44
N GLU A 45 15.60 -17.66 19.52
CA GLU A 45 15.95 -16.27 19.75
C GLU A 45 14.73 -15.45 20.19
N PRO A 46 14.80 -14.72 21.31
CA PRO A 46 13.70 -13.91 21.81
C PRO A 46 13.40 -12.73 20.87
N VAL A 47 12.11 -12.45 20.65
CA VAL A 47 11.66 -11.29 19.87
C VAL A 47 11.93 -10.01 20.67
N GLN A 48 12.89 -9.20 20.22
CA GLN A 48 13.30 -7.95 20.88
C GLN A 48 12.37 -6.75 20.61
N VAL A 49 11.73 -6.72 19.43
CA VAL A 49 10.83 -5.64 19.00
C VAL A 49 9.93 -6.15 17.88
N ALA A 50 8.74 -5.58 17.78
CA ALA A 50 7.80 -5.84 16.71
C ALA A 50 7.40 -4.57 15.93
N LEU A 51 7.29 -4.70 14.61
CA LEU A 51 6.55 -3.78 13.75
C LEU A 51 5.16 -4.38 13.52
N VAL A 52 4.11 -3.60 13.75
CA VAL A 52 2.73 -4.01 13.49
C VAL A 52 2.05 -2.99 12.57
N CYS A 53 1.71 -3.40 11.36
CA CYS A 53 1.05 -2.54 10.36
C CYS A 53 -0.47 -2.81 10.36
N ASP A 54 -1.23 -1.80 10.78
CA ASP A 54 -2.71 -1.76 10.78
C ASP A 54 -3.39 -2.95 11.47
N GLU A 55 -2.75 -3.53 12.49
CA GLU A 55 -3.31 -4.65 13.26
C GLU A 55 -3.26 -4.38 14.78
N PRO A 56 -4.18 -3.55 15.31
CA PRO A 56 -4.14 -3.10 16.71
C PRO A 56 -4.28 -4.25 17.72
N ALA A 57 -5.02 -5.31 17.38
CA ALA A 57 -5.18 -6.47 18.24
C ALA A 57 -3.85 -7.22 18.44
N ALA A 58 -3.08 -7.45 17.37
CA ALA A 58 -1.77 -8.06 17.45
C ALA A 58 -0.78 -7.18 18.23
N ALA A 59 -0.83 -5.86 18.03
CA ALA A 59 -0.03 -4.91 18.79
C ALA A 59 -0.33 -4.98 20.30
N GLY A 60 -1.60 -5.03 20.69
CA GLY A 60 -2.01 -5.18 22.10
C GLY A 60 -1.53 -6.50 22.73
N GLN A 61 -1.64 -7.61 21.99
CA GLN A 61 -1.15 -8.91 22.46
C GLN A 61 0.37 -8.93 22.67
N LEU A 62 1.14 -8.33 21.76
CA LEU A 62 2.60 -8.26 21.86
C LEU A 62 3.05 -7.38 23.03
N LEU A 63 2.39 -6.24 23.24
CA LEU A 63 2.63 -5.38 24.41
C LEU A 63 2.33 -6.08 25.73
N GLY A 64 1.22 -6.83 25.79
CA GLY A 64 0.87 -7.64 26.97
C GLY A 64 1.91 -8.73 27.30
N ARG A 65 2.76 -9.09 26.34
CA ARG A 65 3.90 -10.00 26.52
C ARG A 65 5.23 -9.28 26.80
N GLY A 66 5.20 -7.95 27.00
CA GLY A 66 6.39 -7.14 27.25
C GLY A 66 7.26 -6.90 26.02
N ILE A 67 6.75 -7.16 24.80
CA ILE A 67 7.49 -6.90 23.56
C ILE A 67 7.26 -5.44 23.14
N PRO A 68 8.32 -4.63 22.96
CA PRO A 68 8.18 -3.27 22.42
C PRO A 68 7.55 -3.29 21.02
N VAL A 69 6.54 -2.44 20.80
CA VAL A 69 5.80 -2.36 19.53
C VAL A 69 5.93 -1.00 18.89
N VAL A 70 6.33 -1.00 17.61
CA VAL A 70 6.08 0.12 16.69
C VAL A 70 4.80 -0.18 15.92
N HIS A 71 3.73 0.55 16.22
CA HIS A 71 2.47 0.44 15.50
C HIS A 71 2.45 1.45 14.35
N LEU A 72 2.34 0.95 13.12
CA LEU A 72 2.26 1.76 11.91
C LEU A 72 0.84 1.74 11.37
N ARG A 73 0.24 2.93 11.24
CA ARG A 73 -0.95 3.14 10.43
C ARG A 73 -0.51 3.44 9.00
N SER A 74 -0.65 2.48 8.10
CA SER A 74 -0.08 2.58 6.75
C SER A 74 -1.06 3.06 5.69
N GLY A 75 -2.36 2.80 5.91
CA GLY A 75 -3.45 3.16 5.00
C GLY A 75 -4.01 4.55 5.25
N HIS A 76 -4.61 5.12 4.21
CA HIS A 76 -5.43 6.32 4.35
C HIS A 76 -6.73 6.00 5.08
N ARG A 77 -7.12 6.87 6.01
CA ARG A 77 -8.42 6.80 6.69
C ARG A 77 -9.09 8.17 6.50
N PRO A 78 -10.37 8.20 6.08
CA PRO A 78 -11.10 9.45 6.00
C PRO A 78 -11.15 10.10 7.39
N GLU A 79 -11.31 11.42 7.43
CA GLU A 79 -11.46 12.11 8.70
C GLU A 79 -12.66 11.54 9.47
N PRO A 80 -12.48 11.18 10.75
CA PRO A 80 -13.60 10.75 11.56
C PRO A 80 -14.60 11.90 11.63
N SER A 81 -15.89 11.61 11.38
CA SER A 81 -16.94 12.53 11.77
C SER A 81 -16.85 12.77 13.29
N ALA A 82 -17.28 13.94 13.76
CA ALA A 82 -17.18 14.33 15.17
C ALA A 82 -17.79 13.30 16.16
N ASP A 83 -18.66 12.42 15.66
CA ASP A 83 -19.36 11.40 16.43
C ASP A 83 -18.77 9.97 16.28
N ALA A 84 -17.71 9.78 15.49
CA ALA A 84 -17.10 8.47 15.28
C ALA A 84 -16.13 8.15 16.42
N ALA A 85 -16.45 7.13 17.23
CA ALA A 85 -15.48 6.55 18.17
C ALA A 85 -14.22 6.10 17.41
N PRO A 86 -13.01 6.26 17.98
CA PRO A 86 -11.77 5.88 17.31
C PRO A 86 -11.64 4.34 17.31
N ALA A 87 -12.29 3.69 16.36
CA ALA A 87 -12.34 2.23 16.22
C ALA A 87 -10.95 1.59 16.06
N ASP A 88 -9.94 2.39 15.66
CA ASP A 88 -8.55 1.96 15.42
C ASP A 88 -7.54 2.81 16.21
N ALA A 89 -7.84 3.15 17.46
CA ALA A 89 -6.84 3.78 18.32
C ALA A 89 -5.63 2.85 18.50
N PRO A 90 -4.38 3.34 18.38
CA PRO A 90 -3.21 2.52 18.66
C PRO A 90 -3.25 2.06 20.12
N PRO A 91 -2.84 0.80 20.42
CA PRO A 91 -2.87 0.31 21.79
C PRO A 91 -1.92 1.14 22.68
N PRO A 92 -2.32 1.43 23.94
CA PRO A 92 -1.48 2.17 24.89
C PRO A 92 -0.10 1.54 25.06
N GLY A 93 0.95 2.36 25.04
CA GLY A 93 2.35 1.90 25.14
C GLY A 93 3.02 1.58 23.81
N ALA A 94 2.30 1.51 22.69
CA ALA A 94 2.91 1.40 21.37
C ALA A 94 3.55 2.73 20.92
N LEU A 95 4.72 2.65 20.27
CA LEU A 95 5.26 3.77 19.51
C LEU A 95 4.49 3.91 18.19
N CYS A 96 3.59 4.90 18.14
CA CYS A 96 2.73 5.10 16.98
C CYS A 96 3.44 5.89 15.85
N ARG A 97 3.29 5.37 14.63
CA ARG A 97 3.75 5.96 13.38
C ARG A 97 2.60 6.00 12.37
N VAL A 98 2.58 7.03 11.53
CA VAL A 98 1.55 7.21 10.50
C VAL A 98 2.21 7.45 9.15
N HIS A 99 1.84 6.64 8.16
CA HIS A 99 2.18 6.89 6.77
C HIS A 99 1.37 8.10 6.28
N ARG A 100 2.08 9.20 6.02
CA ARG A 100 1.46 10.41 5.49
C ARG A 100 2.49 11.15 4.65
N PRO A 101 2.35 11.13 3.31
CA PRO A 101 3.21 11.94 2.45
C PRO A 101 3.09 13.43 2.82
N GLY A 102 4.21 14.14 2.90
CA GLY A 102 4.21 15.52 3.41
C GLY A 102 3.55 16.54 2.47
N TRP A 103 3.45 16.21 1.19
CA TRP A 103 2.74 16.99 0.17
C TRP A 103 1.21 16.75 0.16
N LEU A 104 0.71 15.69 0.81
CA LEU A 104 -0.71 15.32 0.75
C LEU A 104 -1.56 16.27 1.64
N PRO A 105 -2.55 16.98 1.07
CA PRO A 105 -3.40 17.90 1.83
C PRO A 105 -4.19 17.21 2.97
N GLY A 106 -4.47 17.97 4.02
CA GLY A 106 -5.30 17.52 5.16
C GLY A 106 -4.66 17.70 6.53
N PRO A 107 -5.37 17.31 7.60
CA PRO A 107 -4.95 17.53 8.96
C PRO A 107 -3.74 16.69 9.27
N ARG A 108 -2.77 17.32 9.93
CA ARG A 108 -1.64 16.58 10.50
C ARG A 108 -2.15 15.68 11.63
N PRO A 109 -1.48 14.54 11.87
CA PRO A 109 -1.81 13.72 13.04
C PRO A 109 -1.84 14.61 14.29
N PRO A 110 -2.84 14.45 15.18
CA PRO A 110 -2.92 15.25 16.39
C PRO A 110 -1.63 15.07 17.22
N ALA A 111 -1.24 16.10 17.95
CA ALA A 111 0.02 16.15 18.71
C ALA A 111 0.14 15.04 19.80
N GLY A 112 -0.92 14.25 20.04
CA GLY A 112 -1.04 13.20 21.04
C GLY A 112 -0.30 11.88 20.75
N GLY A 113 0.92 11.93 20.21
CA GLY A 113 1.86 10.79 20.25
C GLY A 113 2.12 10.03 18.95
N ALA A 114 1.28 10.19 17.92
CA ALA A 114 1.53 9.58 16.61
C ALA A 114 2.46 10.45 15.75
N ARG A 115 3.60 9.90 15.31
CA ARG A 115 4.57 10.64 14.46
C ARG A 115 4.40 10.27 13.00
N SER A 116 4.28 11.27 12.12
CA SER A 116 4.32 11.04 10.67
C SER A 116 5.67 10.46 10.26
N THR A 117 5.66 9.52 9.31
CA THR A 117 6.87 8.95 8.72
C THR A 117 7.22 9.54 7.37
N GLY A 118 6.35 10.33 6.73
CA GLY A 118 6.47 10.65 5.30
C GLY A 118 6.13 9.46 4.40
N ALA A 119 6.40 9.58 3.11
CA ALA A 119 6.15 8.52 2.13
C ALA A 119 6.97 7.25 2.39
N LEU A 120 6.31 6.09 2.29
CA LEU A 120 6.93 4.77 2.35
C LEU A 120 7.29 4.32 0.93
N ALA A 121 8.43 4.78 0.40
CA ALA A 121 8.88 4.48 -0.95
C ALA A 121 9.42 3.03 -1.11
N PRO A 122 9.37 2.46 -2.32
CA PRO A 122 10.04 1.19 -2.63
C PRO A 122 11.56 1.29 -2.42
N ALA A 123 12.19 0.20 -2.00
CA ALA A 123 13.64 0.16 -1.81
C ALA A 123 14.43 0.42 -3.11
N ARG A 124 13.84 0.08 -4.27
CA ARG A 124 14.39 0.36 -5.60
C ARG A 124 13.46 1.33 -6.35
N PRO A 125 13.86 2.60 -6.50
CA PRO A 125 13.05 3.61 -7.19
C PRO A 125 13.18 3.56 -8.72
N ALA A 126 14.17 2.83 -9.25
CA ALA A 126 14.35 2.70 -10.69
C ALA A 126 13.23 1.88 -11.34
N ARG A 127 12.86 2.26 -12.57
CA ARG A 127 12.04 1.44 -13.48
C ARG A 127 12.95 0.68 -14.44
N ASP A 128 12.42 -0.40 -15.01
CA ASP A 128 13.12 -1.15 -16.03
C ASP A 128 13.19 -0.35 -17.33
N ARG A 129 14.26 -0.58 -18.11
CA ARG A 129 14.48 0.11 -19.39
C ARG A 129 13.50 -0.37 -20.45
N THR A 130 13.22 -1.66 -20.46
CA THR A 130 12.24 -2.31 -21.33
C THR A 130 10.99 -2.62 -20.50
N ARG A 131 9.92 -1.86 -20.75
CA ARG A 131 8.65 -2.02 -20.04
C ARG A 131 7.59 -2.51 -21.00
N SER A 132 6.65 -3.28 -20.49
CA SER A 132 5.54 -3.79 -21.28
C SER A 132 4.33 -4.10 -20.40
N GLY A 133 3.17 -4.21 -21.04
CA GLY A 133 1.94 -4.56 -20.35
C GLY A 133 1.45 -3.51 -19.35
N THR A 134 0.41 -3.92 -18.62
CA THR A 134 -0.25 -3.13 -17.60
C THR A 134 -0.12 -3.80 -16.23
N LEU A 135 0.17 -3.02 -15.19
CA LEU A 135 -0.10 -3.41 -13.80
C LEU A 135 -1.38 -2.71 -13.34
N LEU A 136 -2.31 -3.52 -12.82
CA LEU A 136 -3.50 -3.05 -12.12
C LEU A 136 -3.40 -3.45 -10.64
N LEU A 137 -3.23 -2.48 -9.76
CA LEU A 137 -3.10 -2.69 -8.33
C LEU A 137 -4.41 -2.34 -7.61
N LEU A 138 -5.12 -3.35 -7.14
CA LEU A 138 -6.48 -3.26 -6.65
C LEU A 138 -6.52 -3.38 -5.11
N SER A 139 -7.25 -2.48 -4.45
CA SER A 139 -7.61 -2.62 -3.05
C SER A 139 -9.13 -2.73 -2.92
N LEU A 140 -9.57 -3.84 -2.33
CA LEU A 140 -10.97 -4.12 -1.99
C LEU A 140 -11.17 -4.17 -0.48
N TRP A 141 -10.15 -3.81 0.30
CA TRP A 141 -10.21 -3.78 1.75
C TRP A 141 -11.28 -2.81 2.26
N GLY A 142 -12.06 -3.25 3.24
CA GLY A 142 -13.15 -2.46 3.83
C GLY A 142 -14.37 -2.27 2.92
N VAL A 143 -14.41 -2.91 1.74
CA VAL A 143 -15.54 -2.84 0.81
C VAL A 143 -16.51 -4.01 1.06
N PRO A 144 -17.84 -3.76 1.14
CA PRO A 144 -18.85 -4.81 1.18
C PRO A 144 -18.72 -5.81 0.02
N ALA A 145 -19.01 -7.08 0.27
CA ALA A 145 -18.78 -8.17 -0.68
C ALA A 145 -19.52 -7.97 -2.01
N ASP A 146 -20.81 -7.67 -1.92
CA ASP A 146 -21.71 -7.38 -3.03
C ASP A 146 -21.21 -6.22 -3.89
N ARG A 147 -20.75 -5.14 -3.27
CA ARG A 147 -20.17 -3.99 -3.97
C ARG A 147 -18.84 -4.33 -4.63
N ALA A 148 -17.98 -5.11 -3.98
CA ALA A 148 -16.72 -5.56 -4.55
C ALA A 148 -16.92 -6.50 -5.75
N ASP A 149 -17.88 -7.41 -5.67
CA ASP A 149 -18.20 -8.36 -6.73
C ASP A 149 -18.80 -7.64 -7.95
N ALA A 150 -19.73 -6.71 -7.74
CA ALA A 150 -20.27 -5.85 -8.79
C ALA A 150 -19.16 -5.02 -9.46
N TYR A 151 -18.28 -4.41 -8.66
CA TYR A 151 -17.13 -3.66 -9.18
C TYR A 151 -16.20 -4.53 -10.05
N ALA A 152 -15.92 -5.76 -9.62
CA ALA A 152 -15.09 -6.68 -10.38
C ALA A 152 -15.73 -7.04 -11.74
N ALA A 153 -17.04 -7.25 -11.77
CA ALA A 153 -17.76 -7.63 -12.98
C ALA A 153 -17.96 -6.45 -13.95
N GLU A 154 -18.35 -5.29 -13.43
CA GLU A 154 -18.84 -4.15 -14.23
C GLU A 154 -17.74 -3.14 -14.57
N VAL A 155 -16.79 -2.93 -13.66
CA VAL A 155 -15.73 -1.92 -13.84
C VAL A 155 -14.41 -2.59 -14.21
N LEU A 156 -13.97 -3.57 -13.42
CA LEU A 156 -12.65 -4.16 -13.61
C LEU A 156 -12.55 -4.98 -14.91
N ARG A 157 -13.57 -5.78 -15.24
CA ARG A 157 -13.53 -6.64 -16.44
C ARG A 157 -13.40 -5.84 -17.74
N PRO A 158 -14.15 -4.75 -18.00
CA PRO A 158 -13.93 -3.91 -19.18
C PRO A 158 -12.54 -3.25 -19.20
N LEU A 159 -12.07 -2.72 -18.07
CA LEU A 159 -10.74 -2.09 -17.99
C LEU A 159 -9.60 -3.07 -18.26
N VAL A 160 -9.67 -4.29 -17.70
CA VAL A 160 -8.66 -5.33 -17.94
C VAL A 160 -8.67 -5.78 -19.41
N ARG A 161 -9.85 -5.90 -20.03
CA ARG A 161 -9.94 -6.17 -21.46
C ARG A 161 -9.27 -5.06 -22.29
N ALA A 162 -9.52 -3.79 -21.96
CA ALA A 162 -8.89 -2.66 -22.64
C ALA A 162 -7.36 -2.68 -22.46
N ALA A 163 -6.89 -2.95 -21.23
CA ALA A 163 -5.47 -3.09 -20.91
C ALA A 163 -4.77 -4.15 -21.77
N VAL A 164 -5.35 -5.35 -21.86
CA VAL A 164 -4.80 -6.44 -22.69
C VAL A 164 -4.80 -6.05 -24.16
N ARG A 165 -5.89 -5.49 -24.68
CA ARG A 165 -5.97 -5.04 -26.09
C ARG A 165 -4.89 -4.02 -26.43
N ARG A 166 -4.61 -3.09 -25.53
CA ARG A 166 -3.69 -1.95 -25.78
C ARG A 166 -2.22 -2.27 -25.49
N THR A 167 -1.94 -3.12 -24.51
CA THR A 167 -0.58 -3.34 -24.00
C THR A 167 -0.08 -4.79 -24.12
N GLY A 168 -0.93 -5.71 -24.60
CA GLY A 168 -0.61 -7.11 -24.81
C GLY A 168 -0.70 -8.01 -23.56
N GLY A 169 -0.82 -7.44 -22.36
CA GLY A 169 -0.98 -8.22 -21.13
C GLY A 169 -1.29 -7.37 -19.90
N CYS A 170 -1.91 -7.99 -18.90
CA CYS A 170 -2.33 -7.32 -17.67
C CYS A 170 -2.01 -8.18 -16.43
N GLU A 171 -1.28 -7.61 -15.50
CA GLU A 171 -1.03 -8.15 -14.16
C GLU A 171 -1.99 -7.48 -13.19
N VAL A 172 -2.89 -8.25 -12.59
CA VAL A 172 -3.83 -7.77 -11.58
C VAL A 172 -3.37 -8.24 -10.21
N VAL A 173 -3.11 -7.31 -9.30
CA VAL A 173 -2.73 -7.63 -7.93
C VAL A 173 -3.75 -7.06 -6.96
N ALA A 174 -4.40 -7.92 -6.17
CA ALA A 174 -5.41 -7.53 -5.20
C ALA A 174 -4.99 -7.84 -3.75
N ASP A 175 -5.50 -7.10 -2.75
CA ASP A 175 -5.29 -7.42 -1.33
C ASP A 175 -6.20 -8.54 -0.80
N THR A 176 -7.48 -8.47 -1.19
CA THR A 176 -8.57 -9.37 -0.77
C THR A 176 -9.41 -9.79 -1.96
N ARG A 177 -10.37 -10.70 -1.71
CA ARG A 177 -11.37 -11.14 -2.70
C ARG A 177 -10.78 -11.63 -4.02
N THR A 178 -9.54 -12.13 -4.01
CA THR A 178 -8.82 -12.58 -5.21
C THR A 178 -9.55 -13.70 -5.96
N ALA A 179 -10.34 -14.52 -5.25
CA ALA A 179 -11.22 -15.52 -5.87
C ALA A 179 -12.31 -14.86 -6.74
N ALA A 180 -13.07 -13.92 -6.19
CA ALA A 180 -14.11 -13.18 -6.94
C ALA A 180 -13.51 -12.40 -8.11
N VAL A 181 -12.34 -11.77 -7.93
CA VAL A 181 -11.61 -11.11 -9.03
C VAL A 181 -11.22 -12.11 -10.11
N ARG A 182 -10.76 -13.31 -9.73
CA ARG A 182 -10.41 -14.37 -10.69
C ARG A 182 -11.63 -14.86 -11.46
N ASP A 183 -12.76 -15.04 -10.78
CA ASP A 183 -14.00 -15.48 -11.40
C ASP A 183 -14.53 -14.41 -12.38
N ALA A 184 -14.55 -13.14 -11.95
CA ALA A 184 -14.96 -12.01 -12.76
C ALA A 184 -14.06 -11.79 -13.99
N LEU A 185 -12.78 -12.13 -13.91
CA LEU A 185 -11.81 -12.01 -15.02
C LEU A 185 -11.59 -13.33 -15.77
N GLY A 186 -12.33 -14.38 -15.41
CA GLY A 186 -12.22 -15.70 -16.02
C GLY A 186 -12.35 -15.67 -17.55
N GLY A 187 -11.48 -16.43 -18.21
CA GLY A 187 -11.45 -16.59 -19.67
C GLY A 187 -10.78 -15.47 -20.46
N LEU A 188 -10.19 -14.45 -19.81
CA LEU A 188 -9.45 -13.39 -20.49
C LEU A 188 -7.99 -13.82 -20.76
N PRO A 189 -7.56 -13.89 -22.04
CA PRO A 189 -6.17 -14.20 -22.36
C PRO A 189 -5.24 -13.06 -21.95
N GLY A 190 -3.99 -13.38 -21.62
CA GLY A 190 -2.98 -12.37 -21.26
C GLY A 190 -3.17 -11.72 -19.88
N VAL A 191 -4.07 -12.24 -19.04
CA VAL A 191 -4.30 -11.76 -17.68
C VAL A 191 -3.66 -12.70 -16.66
N ARG A 192 -2.91 -12.13 -15.72
CA ARG A 192 -2.37 -12.84 -14.54
C ARG A 192 -2.89 -12.16 -13.28
N ILE A 193 -3.30 -12.96 -12.29
CA ILE A 193 -3.97 -12.46 -11.09
C ILE A 193 -3.25 -13.02 -9.87
N GLY A 194 -2.76 -12.13 -9.00
CA GLY A 194 -2.07 -12.48 -7.76
C GLY A 194 -2.65 -11.75 -6.56
N ARG A 195 -2.38 -12.27 -5.36
CA ARG A 195 -2.67 -11.54 -4.12
C ARG A 195 -1.42 -10.83 -3.63
N ALA A 196 -1.55 -9.58 -3.19
CA ALA A 196 -0.44 -8.76 -2.75
C ALA A 196 0.34 -9.38 -1.57
N ALA A 197 -0.32 -10.15 -0.71
CA ALA A 197 0.30 -10.81 0.44
C ALA A 197 1.16 -12.03 0.07
N ASP A 198 0.90 -12.66 -1.09
CA ASP A 198 1.54 -13.93 -1.46
C ASP A 198 3.05 -13.75 -1.71
N ALA A 199 3.85 -14.74 -1.29
CA ALA A 199 5.31 -14.67 -1.33
C ALA A 199 5.91 -14.50 -2.75
N GLY A 200 5.21 -14.96 -3.79
CA GLY A 200 5.64 -14.85 -5.18
C GLY A 200 5.19 -13.57 -5.90
N VAL A 201 4.38 -12.73 -5.25
CA VAL A 201 3.79 -11.53 -5.87
C VAL A 201 4.46 -10.31 -5.28
N ASP A 202 5.26 -9.58 -6.06
CA ASP A 202 5.91 -8.33 -5.66
C ASP A 202 5.37 -7.15 -6.48
N PRO A 203 4.40 -6.37 -5.93
CA PRO A 203 3.85 -5.19 -6.61
C PRO A 203 4.89 -4.15 -6.99
N ASP A 204 5.93 -3.97 -6.17
CA ASP A 204 6.98 -3.00 -6.45
C ASP A 204 7.81 -3.48 -7.65
N ALA A 205 8.16 -4.77 -7.75
CA ALA A 205 8.87 -5.31 -8.92
C ALA A 205 7.97 -5.39 -10.18
N LEU A 206 6.68 -5.67 -10.03
CA LEU A 206 5.73 -5.65 -11.14
C LEU A 206 5.57 -4.24 -11.72
N HIS A 207 5.45 -3.21 -10.86
CA HIS A 207 5.37 -1.82 -11.30
C HIS A 207 6.66 -1.35 -12.01
N ALA A 208 7.82 -1.94 -11.69
CA ALA A 208 9.07 -1.55 -12.34
C ALA A 208 9.09 -1.95 -13.82
N ARG A 209 8.42 -3.07 -14.14
CA ARG A 209 8.31 -3.70 -15.46
C ARG A 209 7.11 -3.22 -16.27
N ALA A 210 6.06 -2.75 -15.59
CA ALA A 210 4.84 -2.28 -16.25
C ALA A 210 5.07 -0.97 -17.00
N ASP A 211 4.52 -0.90 -18.21
CA ASP A 211 4.52 0.35 -18.97
C ASP A 211 3.38 1.27 -18.51
N VAL A 212 2.19 0.69 -18.33
CA VAL A 212 0.98 1.36 -17.81
C VAL A 212 0.71 0.91 -16.37
N PHE A 213 0.36 1.85 -15.50
CA PHE A 213 0.03 1.60 -14.10
C PHE A 213 -1.33 2.19 -13.73
N LEU A 214 -2.28 1.31 -13.44
CA LEU A 214 -3.59 1.63 -12.88
C LEU A 214 -3.64 1.15 -11.43
N ALA A 215 -4.21 1.95 -10.53
CA ALA A 215 -4.36 1.51 -9.14
C ALA A 215 -5.60 2.07 -8.45
N SER A 216 -6.15 1.32 -7.51
CA SER A 216 -7.08 1.88 -6.53
C SER A 216 -6.40 3.06 -5.81
N PRO A 217 -7.15 4.10 -5.41
CA PRO A 217 -6.60 5.17 -4.59
C PRO A 217 -6.13 4.62 -3.23
N THR A 218 -4.83 4.37 -3.10
CA THR A 218 -4.17 4.00 -1.84
C THR A 218 -2.84 4.74 -1.68
N LEU A 219 -2.37 4.89 -0.43
CA LEU A 219 -1.09 5.58 -0.18
C LEU A 219 0.08 4.77 -0.74
N GLY A 220 0.01 3.44 -0.69
CA GLY A 220 1.00 2.54 -1.22
C GLY A 220 1.18 2.66 -2.74
N ALA A 221 0.09 2.82 -3.49
CA ALA A 221 0.12 3.03 -4.94
C ALA A 221 0.65 4.43 -5.31
N LEU A 222 0.18 5.47 -4.61
CA LEU A 222 0.64 6.85 -4.78
C LEU A 222 2.14 6.99 -4.58
N THR A 223 2.64 6.49 -3.45
CA THR A 223 4.07 6.55 -3.11
C THR A 223 4.93 5.73 -4.06
N LEU A 224 4.40 4.62 -4.57
CA LEU A 224 5.08 3.81 -5.59
C LEU A 224 5.25 4.57 -6.90
N ALA A 225 4.19 5.20 -7.40
CA ALA A 225 4.24 6.01 -8.61
C ALA A 225 5.13 7.26 -8.43
N GLN A 226 4.95 7.98 -7.32
CA GLN A 226 5.74 9.17 -6.97
C GLN A 226 7.24 8.86 -6.92
N ALA A 227 7.64 7.81 -6.18
CA ALA A 227 9.05 7.47 -5.98
C ALA A 227 9.76 7.09 -7.28
N ARG A 228 9.02 6.52 -8.24
CA ARG A 228 9.54 6.16 -9.57
C ARG A 228 9.34 7.25 -10.62
N ARG A 229 8.70 8.36 -10.26
CA ARG A 229 8.22 9.40 -11.19
C ARG A 229 7.43 8.77 -12.35
N ALA A 230 6.68 7.72 -12.05
CA ALA A 230 5.94 6.93 -13.04
C ALA A 230 4.53 7.49 -13.23
N PRO A 231 3.96 7.43 -14.44
CA PRO A 231 2.54 7.76 -14.64
C PRO A 231 1.66 6.90 -13.72
N LEU A 232 0.59 7.48 -13.22
CA LEU A 232 -0.44 6.79 -12.43
C LEU A 232 -1.80 7.20 -12.98
N VAL A 233 -2.66 6.22 -13.17
CA VAL A 233 -4.09 6.43 -13.38
C VAL A 233 -4.83 5.76 -12.23
N PHE A 234 -5.76 6.47 -11.61
CA PHE A 234 -6.62 5.85 -10.62
C PHE A 234 -7.67 4.98 -11.27
N LEU A 235 -7.94 3.85 -10.65
CA LEU A 235 -9.19 3.14 -10.84
C LEU A 235 -10.32 3.96 -10.20
N PRO A 236 -11.57 3.83 -10.69
CA PRO A 236 -12.72 4.45 -10.04
C PRO A 236 -12.73 4.12 -8.53
N PRO A 237 -12.77 5.14 -7.65
CA PRO A 237 -12.69 4.92 -6.21
C PRO A 237 -13.80 4.00 -5.71
N LEU A 238 -13.45 3.04 -4.86
CA LEU A 238 -14.39 2.08 -4.29
C LEU A 238 -14.53 2.30 -2.79
N GLY A 239 -15.41 3.22 -2.41
CA GLY A 239 -15.77 3.53 -1.02
C GLY A 239 -15.10 4.80 -0.48
N ALA A 240 -15.60 5.26 0.67
CA ALA A 240 -15.32 6.58 1.21
C ALA A 240 -13.83 6.90 1.43
N ALA A 241 -13.02 5.91 1.83
CA ALA A 241 -11.59 6.11 2.03
C ALA A 241 -10.85 6.38 0.70
N GLN A 242 -11.21 5.65 -0.35
CA GLN A 242 -10.61 5.84 -1.67
C GLN A 242 -11.08 7.15 -2.31
N GLU A 243 -12.37 7.48 -2.13
CA GLU A 243 -12.98 8.73 -2.61
C GLU A 243 -12.28 9.96 -1.97
N ASP A 244 -12.18 10.01 -0.64
CA ASP A 244 -11.51 11.11 0.08
C ASP A 244 -10.01 11.20 -0.27
N LEU A 245 -9.33 10.06 -0.43
CA LEU A 245 -7.92 10.08 -0.85
C LEU A 245 -7.77 10.63 -2.28
N ALA A 246 -8.60 10.18 -3.23
CA ALA A 246 -8.57 10.67 -4.60
C ALA A 246 -8.82 12.19 -4.66
N GLU A 247 -9.80 12.69 -3.89
CA GLU A 247 -10.09 14.13 -3.80
C GLU A 247 -8.92 14.94 -3.22
N ARG A 248 -8.27 14.44 -2.16
CA ARG A 248 -7.07 15.08 -1.58
C ARG A 248 -5.91 15.11 -2.57
N VAL A 249 -5.72 14.03 -3.32
CA VAL A 249 -4.66 13.94 -4.32
C VAL A 249 -4.93 14.90 -5.47
N ALA A 250 -6.17 14.98 -5.97
CA ALA A 250 -6.55 15.87 -7.07
C ALA A 250 -6.27 17.36 -6.76
N ARG A 251 -6.30 17.75 -5.47
CA ARG A 251 -5.92 19.10 -5.03
C ARG A 251 -4.42 19.39 -5.11
N ALA A 252 -3.57 18.36 -5.18
CA ALA A 252 -2.12 18.50 -5.21
C ALA A 252 -1.50 18.12 -6.55
N VAL A 253 -2.03 17.08 -7.21
CA VAL A 253 -1.53 16.55 -8.49
C VAL A 253 -2.69 16.09 -9.37
N PRO A 254 -2.64 16.36 -10.69
CA PRO A 254 -3.69 15.94 -11.62
C PRO A 254 -3.52 14.46 -11.99
N VAL A 255 -4.03 13.56 -11.15
CA VAL A 255 -4.07 12.12 -11.43
C VAL A 255 -5.41 11.78 -12.10
N PRO A 256 -5.40 11.29 -13.35
CA PRO A 256 -6.64 10.92 -14.06
C PRO A 256 -7.28 9.67 -13.44
N VAL A 257 -8.58 9.48 -13.71
CA VAL A 257 -9.36 8.29 -13.34
C VAL A 257 -9.73 7.54 -14.61
N ALA A 258 -9.60 6.21 -14.61
CA ALA A 258 -10.03 5.34 -15.70
C ALA A 258 -11.50 4.96 -15.54
N ASP A 259 -12.41 5.88 -15.83
CA ASP A 259 -13.86 5.69 -15.79
C ASP A 259 -14.44 5.16 -17.10
N ASP A 260 -13.80 5.46 -18.24
CA ASP A 260 -14.13 4.93 -19.55
C ASP A 260 -13.03 3.96 -20.08
N PRO A 261 -13.32 2.67 -20.28
CA PRO A 261 -12.36 1.73 -20.86
C PRO A 261 -11.98 2.05 -22.30
N ASP A 262 -12.83 2.78 -23.04
CA ASP A 262 -12.58 3.13 -24.43
C ASP A 262 -11.80 4.44 -24.58
N ASP A 263 -11.69 5.26 -23.53
CA ASP A 263 -10.78 6.41 -23.51
C ASP A 263 -9.33 5.95 -23.73
N PRO A 264 -8.62 6.46 -24.76
CA PRO A 264 -7.21 6.15 -24.97
C PRO A 264 -6.27 6.84 -23.97
N ALA A 265 -6.66 7.94 -23.34
CA ALA A 265 -5.77 8.77 -22.53
C ALA A 265 -5.09 8.03 -21.36
N PRO A 266 -5.77 7.15 -20.59
CA PRO A 266 -5.15 6.36 -19.51
C PRO A 266 -4.01 5.43 -19.95
N TRP A 267 -3.93 5.12 -21.25
CA TRP A 267 -3.08 4.06 -21.80
C TRP A 267 -1.88 4.62 -22.58
N VAL A 268 -1.84 5.93 -22.79
CA VAL A 268 -0.74 6.61 -23.45
C VAL A 268 0.23 7.11 -22.38
N PRO A 269 1.50 6.66 -22.37
CA PRO A 269 2.50 7.20 -21.46
C PRO A 269 2.66 8.71 -21.71
N PRO A 270 2.63 9.57 -20.67
CA PRO A 270 2.94 10.98 -20.83
C PRO A 270 4.35 11.16 -21.44
N GLY A 271 4.51 12.21 -22.24
CA GLY A 271 5.71 12.52 -23.01
C GLY A 271 6.96 12.78 -22.14
N GLY A 272 7.57 11.69 -21.67
CA GLY A 272 8.79 11.69 -20.88
C GLY A 272 8.61 11.98 -19.37
N PRO A 273 9.65 11.75 -18.56
CA PRO A 273 9.60 11.93 -17.11
C PRO A 273 9.30 13.36 -16.68
N ALA A 274 9.57 14.35 -17.54
CA ALA A 274 9.31 15.78 -17.34
C ALA A 274 7.82 16.16 -17.40
N ALA A 275 6.98 15.34 -18.02
CA ALA A 275 5.57 15.61 -18.25
C ALA A 275 4.63 14.91 -17.25
N GLY A 276 5.17 14.20 -16.27
CA GLY A 276 4.37 13.44 -15.30
C GLY A 276 3.78 14.31 -14.17
N PRO A 277 2.69 13.86 -13.52
CA PRO A 277 1.96 14.64 -12.51
C PRO A 277 2.81 15.02 -11.28
N TRP A 278 3.90 14.29 -11.05
CA TRP A 278 4.77 14.47 -9.89
C TRP A 278 5.70 15.68 -9.99
N HIS A 279 5.87 16.30 -11.16
CA HIS A 279 6.77 17.46 -11.32
C HIS A 279 6.31 18.71 -10.56
N GLY A 280 5.01 18.86 -10.34
CA GLY A 280 4.47 19.98 -9.56
C GLY A 280 4.70 19.85 -8.05
N LEU A 281 5.14 18.69 -7.55
CA LEU A 281 5.36 18.48 -6.12
C LEU A 281 6.72 19.05 -5.69
N ASP A 282 6.71 19.87 -4.63
CA ASP A 282 7.92 20.31 -3.95
C ASP A 282 8.71 19.11 -3.40
N PRO A 283 9.94 18.85 -3.87
CA PRO A 283 10.78 17.78 -3.36
C PRO A 283 11.09 17.91 -1.85
N ALA A 284 11.06 19.12 -1.30
CA ALA A 284 11.27 19.35 0.14
C ALA A 284 10.07 18.91 0.98
N ALA A 285 8.88 18.77 0.38
CA ALA A 285 7.68 18.33 1.08
C ALA A 285 7.75 16.84 1.46
N ASP A 286 8.51 16.01 0.74
CA ASP A 286 8.73 14.60 1.09
C ASP A 286 10.04 14.03 0.54
N ASP A 287 10.91 13.55 1.43
CA ASP A 287 12.22 12.99 1.08
C ASP A 287 12.18 11.50 0.68
N LEU A 288 10.98 10.88 0.68
CA LEU A 288 10.77 9.47 0.34
C LEU A 288 11.46 8.47 1.27
N ARG A 289 11.94 8.91 2.45
CA ARG A 289 12.71 8.06 3.39
C ARG A 289 11.87 7.46 4.52
N GLY A 290 10.55 7.49 4.43
CA GLY A 290 9.69 7.06 5.53
C GLY A 290 9.92 5.60 5.94
N ALA A 291 10.09 4.69 4.97
CA ALA A 291 10.38 3.29 5.27
C ALA A 291 11.73 3.12 6.00
N GLN A 292 12.76 3.87 5.59
CA GLN A 292 14.06 3.91 6.26
C GLN A 292 13.97 4.46 7.68
N ARG A 293 13.14 5.48 7.94
CA ARG A 293 12.94 6.05 9.29
C ARG A 293 12.30 5.04 10.25
N VAL A 294 11.31 4.28 9.79
CA VAL A 294 10.70 3.22 10.60
C VAL A 294 11.69 2.09 10.84
N ALA A 295 12.40 1.63 9.80
CA ALA A 295 13.44 0.62 9.93
C ALA A 295 14.54 1.05 10.93
N ARG A 296 14.98 2.31 10.89
CA ARG A 296 15.92 2.86 11.87
C ARG A 296 15.36 2.82 13.29
N THR A 297 14.09 3.19 13.48
CA THR A 297 13.43 3.13 14.80
C THR A 297 13.45 1.70 15.35
N LEU A 298 13.11 0.71 14.52
CA LEU A 298 13.13 -0.71 14.90
C LEU A 298 14.54 -1.17 15.30
N ARG A 299 15.57 -0.79 14.53
CA ARG A 299 16.97 -1.11 14.86
C ARG A 299 17.40 -0.50 16.20
N GLN A 300 17.00 0.74 16.48
CA GLN A 300 17.31 1.40 17.74
C GLN A 300 16.67 0.68 18.93
N LEU A 301 15.41 0.27 18.80
CA LEU A 301 14.70 -0.47 19.85
C LEU A 301 15.26 -1.88 20.09
N CYS A 302 15.78 -2.54 19.04
CA CYS A 302 16.52 -3.79 19.20
C CYS A 302 17.77 -3.65 20.08
N LEU A 303 18.45 -2.50 20.00
CA LEU A 303 19.71 -2.24 20.73
C LEU A 303 19.47 -1.63 22.12
N ALA A 304 18.40 -0.85 22.27
CA ALA A 304 18.01 -0.19 23.51
C ALA A 304 16.47 -0.25 23.64
N PRO A 305 15.93 -1.32 24.26
CA PRO A 305 14.50 -1.45 24.54
C PRO A 305 13.99 -0.34 25.48
N LEU A 306 12.69 -0.02 25.37
CA LEU A 306 12.02 1.00 26.19
C LEU A 306 11.75 0.51 27.62
#